data_AF-A0AAW0JFZ5-F1
#
_entry.id   AF-A0AAW0JFZ5-F1
#
_cell.length_a   1.000
_cell.length_b   1.000
_cell.length_c   1.000
_cell.angle_alpha   90.00
_cell.angle_beta   90.00
_cell.angle_gamma   90.00
#
_symmetry.space_group_name_H-M   'P 1'
#
loop_
_entity.id
_entity.type
_entity.pdbx_description
1 polymer ?
#
loop_
_entity_poly.entity_id
_entity_poly.type
_entity_poly.pdbx_seq_one_letter_code
_entity_poly.pdbx_strand_id
1 'polypeptide(L)'
;MVAARSLGLPYLSAYLDSLGTNFSHGANFATNASTIRLPTNIIPAGVFSPFYLDIQYSQQFVQFKSRSQMIRKKGGIFATLMPKGDYFSKALYTFDIGQNDLAEGFFGNMNIEEVNASIPDIVNKFSINIKVNLYYDSISH
;
A
#
# COMPACT_ATOMS: atom_id res chain seq x y z
N MET A 1 9.59 0.03 7.67
CA MET A 1 10.11 0.29 9.04
C MET A 1 11.52 0.88 9.06
N VAL A 2 12.51 0.32 8.34
CA VAL A 2 13.90 0.80 8.40
C VAL A 2 14.08 2.21 7.80
N ALA A 3 13.35 2.53 6.73
CA ALA A 3 13.43 3.83 6.04
C ALA A 3 13.03 5.03 6.92
N ALA A 4 12.06 4.89 7.83
CA ALA A 4 11.66 5.97 8.73
C ALA A 4 12.80 6.33 9.70
N ARG A 5 13.44 5.31 10.30
CA ARG A 5 14.53 5.49 11.25
C ARG A 5 15.76 6.13 10.61
N SER A 6 16.11 5.76 9.37
CA SER A 6 17.24 6.36 8.65
C SER A 6 17.02 7.83 8.29
N LEU A 7 15.77 8.29 8.25
CA LEU A 7 15.38 9.68 7.98
C LEU A 7 15.09 10.48 9.26
N GLY A 8 15.32 9.91 10.44
CA GLY A 8 15.03 10.56 11.72
C GLY A 8 13.53 10.70 12.03
N LEU A 9 12.67 9.94 11.34
CA LEU A 9 11.21 9.95 11.50
C LEU A 9 10.74 8.85 12.46
N PRO A 10 9.61 9.04 13.17
CA PRO A 10 9.00 7.98 13.97
C PRO A 10 8.54 6.82 13.09
N TYR A 11 8.42 5.63 13.68
CA TYR A 11 7.84 4.48 12.99
C TYR A 11 6.39 4.77 12.58
N LEU A 12 6.04 4.33 11.38
CA LEU A 12 4.67 4.46 10.86
C LEU A 12 3.77 3.40 11.50
N SER A 13 2.58 3.82 11.90
CA SER A 13 1.53 2.93 12.40
C SER A 13 0.90 2.15 11.25
N ALA A 14 0.43 0.92 11.51
CA ALA A 14 -0.22 0.12 10.47
C ALA A 14 -1.62 0.68 10.18
N TYR A 15 -2.04 0.66 8.91
CA TYR A 15 -3.34 1.17 8.49
C TYR A 15 -4.52 0.47 9.19
N LEU A 16 -4.36 -0.83 9.46
CA LEU A 16 -5.37 -1.66 10.12
C LEU A 16 -5.31 -1.62 11.66
N ASP A 17 -4.40 -0.81 12.24
CA ASP A 17 -4.40 -0.59 13.68
C ASP A 17 -5.70 0.09 14.12
N SER A 18 -6.13 -0.20 15.34
CA SER A 18 -7.43 0.26 15.86
C SER A 18 -7.47 1.76 16.17
N LEU A 19 -8.56 2.20 16.83
CA LEU A 19 -8.80 3.60 17.17
C LEU A 19 -7.68 4.21 18.04
N GLY A 20 -7.43 5.50 17.84
CA GLY A 20 -6.42 6.27 18.60
C GLY A 20 -5.02 6.21 18.00
N THR A 21 -4.82 5.44 16.93
CA THR A 21 -3.55 5.36 16.21
C THR A 21 -3.13 6.73 15.67
N ASN A 22 -1.86 7.07 15.87
CA ASN A 22 -1.28 8.32 15.39
C ASN A 22 -0.73 8.13 13.97
N PHE A 23 -1.39 8.75 13.00
CA PHE A 23 -1.00 8.77 11.58
C PHE A 23 -0.44 10.12 11.13
N SER A 24 -0.16 11.04 12.06
CA SER A 24 0.35 12.39 11.73
C SER A 24 1.63 12.39 10.91
N HIS A 25 2.41 11.30 10.97
CA HIS A 25 3.66 11.10 10.23
C HIS A 25 3.54 10.11 9.07
N GLY A 26 2.34 9.59 8.79
CA GLY A 26 2.06 8.61 7.74
C GLY A 26 1.46 7.31 8.28
N ALA A 27 1.21 6.37 7.37
CA ALA A 27 0.60 5.08 7.64
C ALA A 27 1.29 3.98 6.82
N ASN A 28 1.30 2.75 7.34
CA ASN A 28 1.83 1.57 6.68
C ASN A 28 0.68 0.67 6.20
N PHE A 29 0.55 0.51 4.88
CA PHE A 29 -0.48 -0.33 4.23
C PHE A 29 0.03 -1.74 3.89
N ALA A 30 1.31 -2.02 4.12
CA ALA A 30 1.91 -3.30 3.78
C ALA A 30 1.27 -4.42 4.61
N THR A 31 0.90 -5.52 3.93
CA THR A 31 0.48 -6.75 4.58
C THR A 31 1.36 -7.91 4.14
N ASN A 32 1.52 -8.90 5.01
CA ASN A 32 2.27 -10.10 4.66
C ASN A 32 1.59 -10.83 3.49
N ALA A 33 2.38 -11.52 2.65
CA ALA A 33 1.89 -12.28 1.50
C ALA A 33 1.07 -11.45 0.47
N SER A 34 1.25 -10.13 0.44
CA SER A 34 0.69 -9.28 -0.61
C SER A 34 1.43 -9.42 -1.92
N THR A 35 0.69 -9.46 -3.01
CA THR A 35 1.17 -9.52 -4.39
C THR A 35 0.88 -8.21 -5.12
N ILE A 36 1.53 -7.97 -6.26
CA ILE A 36 1.23 -6.88 -7.19
C ILE A 36 -0.07 -7.18 -7.92
N ARG A 37 -0.20 -8.40 -8.45
CA ARG A 37 -1.38 -8.86 -9.18
C ARG A 37 -2.39 -9.50 -8.22
N LEU A 38 -3.65 -9.59 -8.63
CA LEU A 38 -4.66 -10.34 -7.89
C LEU A 38 -4.22 -11.82 -7.83
N PRO A 39 -3.93 -12.38 -6.65
CA PRO A 39 -3.48 -13.76 -6.55
C PRO A 39 -4.67 -14.71 -6.62
N THR A 40 -4.40 -15.94 -7.08
CA THR A 40 -5.43 -16.98 -7.24
C THR A 40 -5.85 -17.63 -5.92
N ASN A 41 -4.92 -17.77 -4.96
CA ASN A 41 -5.12 -18.49 -3.71
C ASN A 41 -5.12 -17.56 -2.48
N ILE A 42 -6.24 -16.84 -2.29
CA ILE A 42 -6.41 -15.83 -1.22
C ILE A 42 -6.90 -16.46 0.10
N ILE A 43 -6.37 -15.99 1.23
CA ILE A 43 -6.84 -16.35 2.59
C ILE A 43 -8.36 -16.11 2.72
N PRO A 44 -9.14 -17.02 3.34
CA PRO A 44 -8.70 -18.18 4.12
C PRO A 44 -8.52 -19.48 3.31
N ALA A 45 -8.88 -19.50 2.03
CA ALA A 45 -8.79 -20.70 1.20
C ALA A 45 -7.36 -20.96 0.67
N GLY A 46 -6.50 -19.95 0.71
CA GLY A 46 -5.10 -20.03 0.32
C GLY A 46 -4.17 -19.31 1.30
N VAL A 47 -3.05 -18.82 0.79
CA VAL A 47 -1.95 -18.27 1.60
C VAL A 47 -1.64 -16.80 1.30
N PHE A 48 -2.20 -16.25 0.23
CA PHE A 48 -1.95 -14.87 -0.18
C PHE A 48 -2.94 -13.90 0.46
N SER A 49 -2.45 -12.68 0.70
CA SER A 49 -3.28 -11.63 1.30
C SER A 49 -4.36 -11.15 0.32
N PRO A 50 -5.58 -10.85 0.81
CA PRO A 50 -6.59 -10.16 0.01
C PRO A 50 -6.19 -8.72 -0.34
N PHE A 51 -5.21 -8.15 0.36
CA PHE A 51 -4.71 -6.79 0.14
C PHE A 51 -3.52 -6.82 -0.82
N TYR A 52 -3.77 -7.13 -2.09
CA TYR A 52 -2.80 -6.95 -3.18
C TYR A 52 -2.66 -5.45 -3.53
N LEU A 53 -1.64 -5.09 -4.31
CA LEU A 53 -1.21 -3.70 -4.50
C LEU A 53 -2.33 -2.73 -4.89
N ASP A 54 -3.21 -3.14 -5.79
CA ASP A 54 -4.34 -2.32 -6.21
C ASP A 54 -5.27 -2.02 -5.02
N ILE A 55 -5.69 -3.01 -4.24
CA ILE A 55 -6.56 -2.78 -3.07
C ILE A 55 -5.88 -1.94 -2.00
N GLN A 56 -4.58 -2.14 -1.76
CA GLN A 56 -3.82 -1.29 -0.83
C GLN A 56 -3.88 0.18 -1.24
N TYR A 57 -3.90 0.47 -2.55
CA TYR A 57 -4.04 1.83 -3.02
C TYR A 57 -5.51 2.26 -3.18
N SER A 58 -6.22 1.68 -4.16
CA SER A 58 -7.50 2.15 -4.69
C SER A 58 -8.63 2.11 -3.67
N GLN A 59 -8.47 1.29 -2.63
CA GLN A 59 -9.39 1.23 -1.50
C GLN A 59 -8.76 1.82 -0.25
N GLN A 60 -7.66 1.27 0.25
CA GLN A 60 -7.17 1.62 1.59
C GLN A 60 -6.55 3.03 1.62
N PHE A 61 -5.60 3.33 0.74
CA PHE A 61 -4.94 4.64 0.72
C PHE A 61 -5.91 5.77 0.33
N VAL A 62 -6.74 5.57 -0.69
CA VAL A 62 -7.74 6.58 -1.12
C VAL A 62 -8.72 6.90 0.01
N GLN A 63 -9.23 5.87 0.69
CA GLN A 63 -10.10 6.08 1.85
C GLN A 63 -9.36 6.75 3.01
N PHE A 64 -8.11 6.38 3.28
CA PHE A 64 -7.29 7.00 4.31
C PHE A 64 -7.09 8.50 4.05
N LYS A 65 -6.74 8.89 2.81
CA LYS A 65 -6.60 10.29 2.40
C LYS A 65 -7.91 11.06 2.64
N SER A 66 -9.03 10.56 2.13
CA SER A 66 -10.34 11.21 2.28
C SER A 66 -10.81 11.31 3.74
N ARG A 67 -10.77 10.19 4.49
CA ARG A 67 -11.26 10.12 5.88
C ARG A 67 -10.37 10.90 6.84
N SER A 68 -9.06 10.89 6.64
CA SER A 68 -8.14 11.69 7.47
C SER A 68 -8.49 13.19 7.37
N GLN A 69 -8.76 13.70 6.17
CA GLN A 69 -9.14 15.11 6.00
C GLN A 69 -10.53 15.40 6.58
N MET A 70 -11.47 14.46 6.45
CA MET A 70 -12.78 14.58 7.10
C MET A 70 -12.65 14.69 8.63
N ILE A 71 -11.85 13.82 9.25
CA ILE A 71 -11.61 13.83 10.70
C ILE A 71 -10.94 15.15 11.12
N ARG A 72 -9.93 15.62 10.36
CA ARG A 72 -9.30 16.92 10.62
C ARG A 72 -10.30 18.08 10.57
N LYS A 73 -11.18 18.10 9.56
CA LYS A 73 -12.21 19.13 9.41
C LYS A 73 -13.23 19.10 10.56
N LYS A 74 -13.58 17.92 11.05
CA LYS A 74 -14.46 17.76 12.24
C LYS A 74 -13.81 18.30 13.52
N GLY A 75 -12.49 18.27 13.62
CA GLY A 75 -11.76 18.77 14.79
C GLY A 75 -11.72 17.76 15.95
N GLY A 76 -11.46 18.27 17.16
CA GLY A 76 -11.33 17.46 18.38
C GLY A 76 -10.00 16.72 18.50
N ILE A 77 -9.93 15.79 19.47
CA ILE A 77 -8.68 15.11 19.84
C ILE A 77 -8.06 14.28 18.71
N PHE A 78 -8.88 13.77 17.79
CA PHE A 78 -8.41 12.93 16.68
C PHE A 78 -7.87 13.72 15.49
N ALA A 79 -8.14 15.03 15.40
CA ALA A 79 -7.67 15.85 14.29
C ALA A 79 -6.13 15.94 14.27
N THR A 80 -5.48 16.01 15.43
CA THR A 80 -4.02 16.06 15.54
C THR A 80 -3.34 14.74 15.23
N LEU A 81 -4.08 13.62 15.31
CA LEU A 81 -3.60 12.29 14.96
C LEU A 81 -3.61 12.02 13.45
N MET A 82 -4.26 12.86 12.66
CA MET A 82 -4.38 12.70 11.20
C MET A 82 -3.40 13.59 10.44
N PRO A 83 -2.84 13.13 9.30
CA PRO A 83 -1.90 13.92 8.49
C PRO A 83 -2.58 15.14 7.85
N LYS A 84 -1.82 16.23 7.68
CA LYS A 84 -2.29 17.42 6.96
C LYS A 84 -2.46 17.10 5.46
N GLY A 85 -3.42 17.73 4.80
CA GLY A 85 -3.71 17.49 3.39
C GLY A 85 -2.53 17.75 2.45
N ASP A 86 -1.73 18.79 2.72
CA ASP A 86 -0.56 19.13 1.92
C ASP A 86 0.63 18.18 2.11
N TYR A 87 0.57 17.28 3.10
CA TYR A 87 1.61 16.28 3.29
C TYR A 87 1.53 15.17 2.26
N PHE A 88 0.35 14.86 1.72
CA PHE A 88 0.19 13.79 0.73
C PHE A 88 0.99 14.07 -0.57
N SER A 89 1.08 15.31 -1.03
CA SER A 89 1.86 15.65 -2.22
C SER A 89 3.38 15.72 -1.96
N LYS A 90 3.79 15.77 -0.69
CA LYS A 90 5.20 15.90 -0.26
C LYS A 90 5.76 14.64 0.39
N ALA A 91 4.92 13.63 0.59
CA ALA A 91 5.26 12.42 1.31
C ALA A 91 6.24 11.55 0.53
N LEU A 92 7.06 10.80 1.26
CA LEU A 92 7.85 9.72 0.71
C LEU A 92 6.99 8.46 0.61
N TYR A 93 6.84 7.93 -0.60
CA TYR A 93 6.15 6.67 -0.85
C TYR A 93 7.17 5.55 -1.07
N THR A 94 7.07 4.49 -0.29
CA THR A 94 7.97 3.33 -0.37
C THR A 94 7.18 2.07 -0.67
N PHE A 95 7.65 1.27 -1.62
CA PHE A 95 7.04 0.01 -2.01
C PHE A 95 8.08 -1.10 -1.90
N ASP A 96 7.72 -2.16 -1.19
CA ASP A 96 8.49 -3.41 -1.13
C ASP A 96 7.50 -4.55 -1.39
N ILE A 97 7.42 -4.96 -2.66
CA ILE A 97 6.42 -5.89 -3.15
C ILE A 97 6.89 -6.54 -4.46
N GLY A 98 6.35 -7.72 -4.78
CA GLY A 98 6.60 -8.46 -6.01
C GLY A 98 7.27 -9.82 -5.79
N GLN A 99 7.92 -10.03 -4.65
CA GLN A 99 8.53 -11.32 -4.30
C GLN A 99 7.46 -12.41 -4.15
N ASN A 100 6.29 -12.05 -3.62
CA ASN A 100 5.17 -12.97 -3.46
C ASN A 100 4.53 -13.35 -4.81
N ASP A 101 4.59 -12.49 -5.84
CA ASP A 101 4.08 -12.83 -7.18
C ASP A 101 4.91 -13.95 -7.82
N LEU A 102 6.23 -13.96 -7.57
CA LEU A 102 7.10 -15.06 -8.01
C LEU A 102 6.79 -16.35 -7.24
N ALA A 103 6.60 -16.23 -5.92
CA ALA A 103 6.22 -17.37 -5.08
C ALA A 103 4.86 -17.95 -5.51
N GLU A 104 3.89 -17.10 -5.87
CA GLU A 104 2.58 -17.52 -6.40
C GLU A 104 2.72 -18.39 -7.65
N GLY A 105 3.59 -17.99 -8.59
CA GLY A 105 3.87 -18.79 -9.78
C GLY A 105 4.34 -20.21 -9.43
N PHE A 106 5.30 -20.34 -8.51
CA PHE A 106 5.80 -21.64 -8.09
C PHE A 106 4.77 -22.47 -7.32
N PHE A 107 3.95 -21.85 -6.45
CA PHE A 107 2.84 -22.55 -5.80
C PHE A 107 1.76 -22.99 -6.81
N GLY A 108 1.66 -22.30 -7.95
CA GLY A 108 0.81 -22.66 -9.09
C GLY A 108 1.40 -23.72 -10.03
N ASN A 109 2.47 -24.42 -9.64
CA ASN A 109 3.19 -25.40 -10.45
C ASN A 109 3.85 -24.84 -11.72
N MET A 110 4.13 -23.54 -11.78
CA MET A 110 4.93 -22.98 -12.87
C MET A 110 6.40 -23.40 -12.74
N ASN A 111 7.03 -23.65 -13.88
CA ASN A 111 8.48 -23.80 -13.96
C ASN A 111 9.19 -22.43 -14.01
N ILE A 112 10.53 -22.44 -13.97
CA ILE A 112 11.33 -21.21 -13.95
C ILE A 112 11.12 -20.35 -15.21
N GLU A 113 10.97 -20.97 -16.39
CA GLU A 113 10.75 -20.26 -17.65
C GLU A 113 9.38 -19.56 -17.66
N GLU A 114 8.35 -20.23 -17.17
CA GLU A 114 7.00 -19.68 -17.03
C GLU A 114 6.95 -18.52 -16.02
N VAL A 115 7.62 -18.66 -14.87
CA VAL A 115 7.75 -17.58 -13.89
C VAL A 115 8.49 -16.38 -14.51
N ASN A 116 9.60 -16.63 -15.22
CA ASN A 116 10.34 -15.57 -15.91
C ASN A 116 9.49 -14.87 -16.98
N ALA A 117 8.67 -15.62 -17.73
CA ALA A 117 7.75 -15.08 -18.72
C ALA A 117 6.64 -14.20 -18.09
N SER A 118 6.33 -14.38 -16.80
CA SER A 118 5.35 -13.56 -16.07
C SER A 118 5.88 -12.20 -15.59
N ILE A 119 7.21 -12.05 -15.47
CA ILE A 119 7.84 -10.84 -14.92
C ILE A 119 7.44 -9.55 -15.67
N PRO A 120 7.42 -9.52 -17.01
CA PRO A 120 6.98 -8.31 -17.74
C PRO A 120 5.56 -7.87 -17.38
N ASP A 121 4.62 -8.80 -17.19
CA ASP A 121 3.26 -8.47 -16.76
C ASP A 121 3.23 -7.95 -15.32
N ILE A 122 3.96 -8.59 -14.40
CA ILE A 122 4.09 -8.14 -13.00
C ILE A 122 4.61 -6.69 -12.95
N VAL A 123 5.69 -6.38 -13.68
CA VAL A 123 6.29 -5.04 -13.73
C VAL A 123 5.34 -4.03 -14.39
N ASN A 124 4.61 -4.44 -15.43
CA ASN A 124 3.61 -3.60 -16.07
C ASN A 124 2.46 -3.25 -15.10
N LYS A 125 1.91 -4.24 -14.38
CA LYS A 125 0.85 -4.03 -13.38
C LYS A 125 1.33 -3.17 -12.21
N PHE A 126 2.58 -3.35 -11.77
CA PHE A 126 3.20 -2.45 -10.80
C PHE A 126 3.24 -1.02 -11.33
N SER A 127 3.75 -0.81 -12.54
CA SER A 127 3.89 0.50 -13.16
C SER A 127 2.55 1.21 -13.37
N ILE A 128 1.51 0.47 -13.78
CA ILE A 128 0.15 1.00 -13.93
C ILE A 128 -0.36 1.48 -12.59
N ASN A 129 -0.24 0.66 -11.54
CA ASN A 129 -0.62 1.07 -10.19
C ASN A 129 0.13 2.36 -9.83
N ILE A 130 1.46 2.37 -9.81
CA ILE A 130 2.22 3.56 -9.40
C ILE A 130 1.87 4.82 -10.23
N LYS A 131 1.73 4.70 -11.55
CA LYS A 131 1.44 5.85 -12.43
C LYS A 131 0.03 6.39 -12.21
N VAL A 132 -0.99 5.53 -12.26
CA VAL A 132 -2.39 5.93 -12.02
C VAL A 132 -2.53 6.58 -10.65
N ASN A 133 -1.80 6.05 -9.67
CA ASN A 133 -2.08 6.27 -8.27
C ASN A 133 -1.27 7.40 -7.62
N LEU A 134 -0.05 7.69 -8.09
CA LEU A 134 0.76 8.79 -7.54
C LEU A 134 0.79 10.02 -8.44
N TYR A 135 0.70 9.84 -9.76
CA TYR A 135 0.89 10.94 -10.72
C TYR A 135 -0.41 11.59 -11.17
N TYR A 136 -1.53 10.86 -11.29
CA TYR A 136 -2.79 11.49 -11.71
C TYR A 136 -3.59 12.09 -10.54
N ASP A 137 -3.40 11.56 -9.32
CA ASP A 137 -4.01 12.09 -8.10
C ASP A 137 -3.36 13.41 -7.62
N SER A 138 -2.19 13.76 -8.17
CA SER A 138 -1.50 15.04 -7.93
C SER A 138 -1.91 16.16 -8.90
N ILE A 139 -2.64 15.86 -9.97
CA ILE A 139 -3.02 16.83 -11.02
C ILE A 139 -4.51 17.21 -10.91
N SER A 140 -5.30 16.46 -10.15
CA SER A 140 -6.75 16.60 -10.05
C SER A 140 -7.24 17.52 -8.92
N HIS A 141 -6.40 18.41 -8.37
CA HIS A 141 -6.77 19.40 -7.34
C HIS A 141 -6.38 20.81 -7.74
#